data_AF-A0A1G1M9F6-F1
#
_entry.id   AF-A0A1G1M9F6-F1
#
_cell.length_a   1.000
_cell.length_b   1.000
_cell.length_c   1.000
_cell.angle_alpha   90.00
_cell.angle_beta   90.00
_cell.angle_gamma   90.00
#
_symmetry.space_group_name_H-M   'P 1'
#
loop_
_entity.id
_entity.type
_entity.pdbx_description
1 polymer ?
#
loop_
_entity_poly.entity_id
_entity_poly.type
_entity_poly.pdbx_seq_one_letter_code
_entity_poly.pdbx_strand_id
1 'polypeptide(L)'
;MSYRFVCNHCGKKFELETPEARECPACFWSSSVKREEDVLPGKKGISSSPKEAVSKSGPKVSAGNLKHLFRALLFIAILSAVGLLAYKAYKIFTSSSSRSWKVFSIKPQRDDKRTEKMVTDSRESLLPQEKEMLSHEVTVPLDRAPDSGEQEILGRSVSFQTGWTEKLPSAVWTLEQYQKMIADQEAFYKMPFARSYKKKLEGLFKTKYLGAADAFVKGDVLGARNLWVESLAFPLYSTDLKKHRAIALTMLRPFINDTLSKVSAMNQSVLDRGKKSREQALSMEYQKLAGLIAQRKWPEALTVIAQMILEVDELRKNAVPQEAPPPYPASFGTIDLDLQRPLMDLMSPSPSSTADLQPLQQDLVEKKEIIETFTEAYLKSATAVYQSALGLIRDKKWQEAAQALGSIQGPQVLQQDAVGKIAILGKMVKQPQEST
;
A
#
# COMPACT_ATOMS: atom_id res chain seq x y z
N MET A 1 28.12 20.18 -6.10
CA MET A 1 28.72 20.13 -4.75
C MET A 1 29.21 18.69 -4.55
N SER A 2 30.52 18.46 -4.44
CA SER A 2 31.06 17.12 -4.17
C SER A 2 31.03 16.83 -2.66
N TYR A 3 30.64 15.62 -2.28
CA TYR A 3 30.60 15.18 -0.89
C TYR A 3 31.81 14.29 -0.59
N ARG A 4 32.50 14.53 0.53
CA ARG A 4 33.68 13.76 0.96
C ARG A 4 33.29 12.59 1.85
N PHE A 5 33.76 11.39 1.48
CA PHE A 5 33.49 10.17 2.20
C PHE A 5 34.78 9.45 2.59
N VAL A 6 34.72 8.70 3.70
CA VAL A 6 35.77 7.81 4.19
C VAL A 6 35.18 6.41 4.32
N CYS A 7 35.90 5.42 3.80
CA CYS A 7 35.55 4.02 4.01
C CYS A 7 36.16 3.52 5.33
N ASN A 8 35.33 3.11 6.29
CA ASN A 8 35.81 2.54 7.56
C ASN A 8 36.42 1.14 7.39
N HIS A 9 36.16 0.47 6.27
CA HIS A 9 36.70 -0.87 5.98
C HIS A 9 38.13 -0.80 5.43
N CYS A 10 38.44 0.15 4.53
CA CYS A 10 39.77 0.27 3.91
C CYS A 10 40.53 1.57 4.24
N GLY A 11 39.92 2.50 5.00
CA GLY A 11 40.49 3.78 5.41
C GLY A 11 40.64 4.82 4.31
N LYS A 12 40.27 4.51 3.06
CA LYS A 12 40.44 5.42 1.91
C LYS A 12 39.36 6.50 1.86
N LYS A 13 39.80 7.72 1.51
CA LYS A 13 38.95 8.90 1.31
C LYS A 13 38.66 9.10 -0.17
N PHE A 14 37.44 9.49 -0.52
CA PHE A 14 37.02 9.71 -1.91
C PHE A 14 35.83 10.67 -1.98
N GLU A 15 35.61 11.29 -3.15
CA GLU A 15 34.54 12.27 -3.37
C GLU A 15 33.48 11.72 -4.36
N LEU A 16 32.21 11.99 -4.11
CA LEU A 16 31.10 11.64 -5.01
C LEU A 16 30.18 12.84 -5.24
N GLU A 17 29.64 12.94 -6.46
CA GLU A 17 28.74 14.02 -6.88
C GLU A 17 27.28 13.82 -6.41
N THR A 18 26.87 12.57 -6.19
CA THR A 18 25.52 12.20 -5.75
C THR A 18 25.54 11.44 -4.41
N PRO A 19 24.75 11.82 -3.40
CA PRO A 19 24.82 11.26 -2.04
C PRO A 19 24.20 9.85 -1.87
N GLU A 20 23.51 9.34 -2.88
CA GLU A 20 22.67 8.14 -2.82
C GLU A 20 23.36 6.87 -3.37
N ALA A 21 24.36 7.01 -4.25
CA ALA A 21 25.19 5.90 -4.68
C ALA A 21 26.36 5.70 -3.70
N ARG A 22 26.13 5.03 -2.58
CA ARG A 22 27.16 4.81 -1.55
C ARG A 22 27.86 3.49 -1.77
N GLU A 23 28.93 3.50 -2.55
CA GLU A 23 29.85 2.38 -2.65
C GLU A 23 31.29 2.91 -2.63
N CYS A 24 32.17 2.29 -1.84
CA CYS A 24 33.57 2.70 -1.86
C CYS A 24 34.20 2.32 -3.20
N PRO A 25 34.73 3.25 -4.00
CA PRO A 25 35.32 2.93 -5.31
C PRO A 25 36.60 2.08 -5.21
N ALA A 26 37.16 1.96 -4.00
CA ALA A 26 38.37 1.18 -3.77
C ALA A 26 38.12 -0.23 -3.23
N CYS A 27 36.99 -0.48 -2.55
CA CYS A 27 36.71 -1.79 -1.96
C CYS A 27 35.27 -2.27 -2.15
N PHE A 28 34.42 -1.49 -2.83
CA PHE A 28 33.09 -1.88 -3.27
C PHE A 28 32.12 -2.25 -2.13
N TRP A 29 32.38 -1.71 -0.94
CA TRP A 29 31.47 -1.85 0.21
C TRP A 29 30.60 -0.62 0.33
N SER A 30 29.29 -0.84 0.38
CA SER A 30 28.30 0.23 0.55
C SER A 30 28.02 0.58 2.01
N SER A 31 28.03 -0.42 2.90
CA SER A 31 27.72 -0.28 4.33
C SER A 31 28.83 0.36 5.17
N SER A 32 30.04 0.54 4.61
CA SER A 32 31.22 1.03 5.33
C SER A 32 31.63 2.46 4.96
N VAL A 33 30.83 3.14 4.15
CA VAL A 33 31.11 4.51 3.68
C VAL A 33 30.44 5.52 4.62
N LYS A 34 31.23 6.35 5.30
CA LYS A 34 30.75 7.45 6.15
C LYS A 34 31.18 8.80 5.58
N ARG A 35 30.43 9.87 5.84
CA ARG A 35 30.87 11.22 5.48
C ARG A 35 32.01 11.63 6.41
N GLU A 36 33.01 12.32 5.86
CA GLU A 36 34.19 12.73 6.63
C GLU A 36 33.84 13.66 7.81
N GLU A 37 32.73 14.40 7.67
CA GLU A 37 32.14 15.29 8.68
C GLU A 37 31.70 14.54 9.95
N ASP A 38 31.31 13.27 9.82
CA ASP A 38 30.85 12.42 10.93
C ASP A 38 32.01 11.76 11.70
N VAL A 39 33.28 11.97 11.29
CA VAL A 39 34.45 11.20 11.76
C VAL A 39 35.44 12.05 12.59
N LEU A 40 35.16 13.32 12.91
CA LEU A 40 36.05 14.12 13.77
C LEU A 40 35.95 13.73 15.26
N PRO A 41 37.06 13.33 15.93
CA PRO A 41 37.10 13.18 17.37
C PRO A 41 37.59 14.48 18.05
N GLY A 42 36.80 15.01 18.99
CA GLY A 42 37.25 16.03 19.93
C GLY A 42 38.39 15.53 20.82
N LYS A 43 39.42 16.36 20.97
CA LYS A 43 40.73 16.10 21.59
C LYS A 43 40.72 16.25 23.14
N LYS A 44 41.61 15.46 23.78
CA LYS A 44 42.50 15.72 24.96
C LYS A 44 42.08 15.29 26.39
N GLY A 45 43.05 14.60 27.03
CA GLY A 45 43.25 14.44 28.49
C GLY A 45 43.77 13.04 28.87
N ILE A 46 45.03 12.67 28.63
CA ILE A 46 46.18 12.65 29.58
C ILE A 46 45.95 11.84 30.88
N SER A 47 46.65 10.69 30.96
CA SER A 47 47.42 10.09 32.08
C SER A 47 46.77 9.70 33.42
N SER A 48 47.22 8.51 33.87
CA SER A 48 47.42 7.98 35.24
C SER A 48 46.20 7.57 36.09
N SER A 49 46.10 6.27 36.36
CA SER A 49 45.65 5.72 37.66
C SER A 49 46.80 5.86 38.69
N PRO A 50 46.66 5.60 40.02
CA PRO A 50 45.47 5.16 40.80
C PRO A 50 45.31 5.87 42.20
N LYS A 51 44.15 5.71 42.87
CA LYS A 51 43.97 5.34 44.31
C LYS A 51 42.56 5.65 44.85
N GLU A 52 42.15 4.80 45.80
CA GLU A 52 40.89 4.80 46.57
C GLU A 52 40.56 6.11 47.30
N ALA A 53 39.26 6.39 47.45
CA ALA A 53 38.68 6.88 48.71
C ALA A 53 37.16 6.68 48.75
N VAL A 54 36.71 6.09 49.85
CA VAL A 54 35.34 5.96 50.34
C VAL A 54 34.69 7.34 50.57
N SER A 55 33.41 7.53 50.22
CA SER A 55 32.35 7.88 51.20
C SER A 55 31.03 8.41 50.60
N LYS A 56 29.95 8.01 51.29
CA LYS A 56 28.69 8.73 51.58
C LYS A 56 27.54 8.74 50.56
N SER A 57 26.63 7.82 50.85
CA SER A 57 25.18 7.88 50.74
C SER A 57 24.55 9.25 51.00
N GLY A 58 23.67 9.67 50.08
CA GLY A 58 22.67 10.74 50.18
C GLY A 58 21.54 10.47 49.16
N PRO A 59 20.30 10.93 49.39
CA PRO A 59 19.09 10.18 49.01
C PRO A 59 18.74 10.27 47.52
N LYS A 60 18.40 9.12 46.93
CA LYS A 60 17.79 9.03 45.60
C LYS A 60 16.36 9.56 45.65
N VAL A 61 16.14 10.79 45.18
CA VAL A 61 14.80 11.22 44.77
C VAL A 61 14.45 10.49 43.47
N SER A 62 13.47 9.59 43.58
CA SER A 62 13.02 8.73 42.49
C SER A 62 12.46 9.56 41.33
N ALA A 63 13.17 9.58 40.21
CA ALA A 63 12.73 10.13 38.92
C ALA A 63 11.55 9.36 38.27
N GLY A 64 10.94 8.41 38.99
CA GLY A 64 9.79 7.64 38.54
C GLY A 64 8.48 8.43 38.55
N ASN A 65 8.26 9.31 39.53
CA ASN A 65 6.94 9.98 39.69
C ASN A 65 6.69 11.12 38.70
N LEU A 66 7.73 11.75 38.15
CA LEU A 66 7.57 12.86 37.20
C LEU A 66 7.07 12.38 35.83
N LYS A 67 7.50 11.18 35.39
CA LYS A 67 7.06 10.58 34.12
C LYS A 67 5.58 10.15 34.14
N HIS A 68 5.10 9.69 35.30
CA HIS A 68 3.69 9.33 35.47
C HIS A 68 2.77 10.55 35.52
N LEU A 69 3.21 11.63 36.17
CA LEU A 69 2.49 12.92 36.14
C LEU A 69 2.43 13.51 34.73
N PHE A 70 3.52 13.44 33.96
CA PHE A 70 3.52 13.93 32.56
C PHE A 70 2.63 13.09 31.65
N ARG A 71 2.62 11.75 31.80
CA ARG A 71 1.72 10.87 31.05
C ARG A 71 0.25 11.09 31.40
N ALA A 72 -0.07 11.30 32.69
CA ALA A 72 -1.44 11.58 33.13
C ALA A 72 -1.95 12.92 32.58
N LEU A 73 -1.13 13.97 32.63
CA LEU A 73 -1.47 15.27 32.05
C LEU A 73 -1.65 15.21 30.53
N LEU A 74 -0.80 14.44 29.83
CA LEU A 74 -0.92 14.26 28.39
C LEU A 74 -2.19 13.47 28.02
N PHE A 75 -2.58 12.49 28.83
CA PHE A 75 -3.84 11.76 28.64
C PHE A 75 -5.07 12.64 28.86
N ILE A 76 -5.06 13.51 29.87
CA ILE A 76 -6.14 14.48 30.12
C ILE A 76 -6.21 15.53 29.00
N ALA A 77 -5.06 15.95 28.46
CA ALA A 77 -5.01 16.85 27.30
C ALA A 77 -5.58 16.19 26.04
N ILE A 78 -5.31 14.90 25.81
CA ILE A 78 -5.88 14.16 24.67
C ILE A 78 -7.38 13.98 24.85
N LEU A 79 -7.86 13.58 26.04
CA LEU A 79 -9.28 13.41 26.29
C LEU A 79 -10.06 14.73 26.16
N SER A 80 -9.50 15.84 26.61
CA SER A 80 -10.12 17.16 26.43
C SER A 80 -10.09 17.63 24.97
N ALA A 81 -9.04 17.33 24.20
CA ALA A 81 -8.99 17.61 22.76
C ALA A 81 -10.01 16.76 21.97
N VAL A 82 -10.16 15.48 22.30
CA VAL A 82 -11.18 14.60 21.69
C VAL A 82 -12.58 15.06 22.07
N GLY A 83 -12.82 15.46 23.33
CA GLY A 83 -14.09 16.04 23.76
C GLY A 83 -14.43 17.34 23.04
N LEU A 84 -13.45 18.24 22.84
CA LEU A 84 -13.63 19.48 22.08
C LEU A 84 -13.85 19.24 20.59
N LEU A 85 -13.19 18.24 20.00
CA LEU A 85 -13.42 17.83 18.61
C LEU A 85 -14.79 17.19 18.42
N ALA A 86 -15.22 16.33 19.34
CA ALA A 86 -16.56 15.74 19.34
C ALA A 86 -17.64 16.83 19.53
N TYR A 87 -17.42 17.80 20.42
CA TYR A 87 -18.33 18.93 20.61
C TYR A 87 -18.38 19.84 19.38
N LYS A 88 -17.25 20.13 18.72
CA LYS A 88 -17.23 20.88 17.45
C LYS A 88 -17.89 20.10 16.31
N ALA A 89 -17.68 18.80 16.21
CA ALA A 89 -18.32 17.95 15.22
C ALA A 89 -19.84 17.88 15.45
N TYR A 90 -20.29 17.76 16.70
CA TYR A 90 -21.70 17.81 17.06
C TYR A 90 -22.33 19.17 16.73
N LYS A 91 -21.62 20.28 16.99
CA LYS A 91 -22.08 21.63 16.64
C LYS A 91 -22.12 21.88 15.12
N ILE A 92 -21.20 21.27 14.36
CA ILE A 92 -21.23 21.30 12.88
C ILE A 92 -22.38 20.44 12.35
N PHE A 93 -22.60 19.25 12.91
CA PHE A 93 -23.69 18.37 12.50
C PHE A 93 -25.07 18.99 12.75
N THR A 94 -25.25 19.64 13.92
CA THR A 94 -26.49 20.36 14.28
C THR A 94 -26.65 21.73 13.62
N SER A 95 -25.58 22.32 13.05
CA SER A 95 -25.65 23.58 12.27
C SER A 95 -25.56 23.38 10.75
N SER A 96 -25.35 22.16 10.25
CA SER A 96 -25.25 21.87 8.80
C SER A 96 -26.59 21.69 8.07
N SER A 97 -27.71 22.01 8.73
CA SER A 97 -29.04 22.09 8.07
C SER A 97 -29.15 23.28 7.10
N SER A 98 -28.16 24.18 7.02
CA SER A 98 -28.12 25.24 6.00
C SER A 98 -26.73 25.44 5.40
N ARG A 99 -26.36 24.62 4.42
CA ARG A 99 -25.32 24.98 3.46
C ARG A 99 -25.84 24.91 2.04
N SER A 100 -26.30 26.07 1.59
CA SER A 100 -26.49 26.43 0.19
C SER A 100 -25.23 26.12 -0.61
N TRP A 101 -25.35 25.27 -1.63
CA TRP A 101 -24.34 25.18 -2.68
C TRP A 101 -24.45 26.35 -3.65
N LYS A 102 -23.26 26.85 -4.01
CA LYS A 102 -23.04 28.02 -4.87
C LYS A 102 -23.67 27.80 -6.25
N VAL A 103 -24.57 28.70 -6.62
CA VAL A 103 -24.95 28.94 -8.01
C VAL A 103 -23.75 29.54 -8.74
N PHE A 104 -23.33 28.92 -9.84
CA PHE A 104 -22.38 29.52 -10.78
C PHE A 104 -22.96 30.84 -11.30
N SER A 105 -22.33 31.96 -10.93
CA SER A 105 -22.65 33.27 -11.48
C SER A 105 -21.92 33.44 -12.80
N ILE A 106 -22.64 33.25 -13.91
CA ILE A 106 -22.21 33.72 -15.22
C ILE A 106 -22.45 35.24 -15.23
N LYS A 107 -21.38 36.03 -15.27
CA LYS A 107 -21.44 37.46 -15.57
C LYS A 107 -21.86 37.64 -17.03
N PRO A 108 -22.99 38.29 -17.36
CA PRO A 108 -23.18 38.83 -18.68
C PRO A 108 -22.39 40.14 -18.78
N GLN A 109 -21.55 40.18 -19.80
CA GLN A 109 -20.88 41.37 -20.31
C GLN A 109 -21.94 42.40 -20.73
N ARG A 110 -21.81 43.62 -20.21
CA ARG A 110 -22.59 44.79 -20.65
C ARG A 110 -22.25 45.05 -22.12
N ASP A 111 -23.27 45.06 -22.97
CA ASP A 111 -23.33 45.97 -24.11
C ASP A 111 -24.69 46.64 -24.12
N ASP A 112 -24.64 47.97 -24.04
CA ASP A 112 -25.76 48.87 -24.18
C ASP A 112 -26.34 48.78 -25.59
N LYS A 113 -27.64 48.50 -25.70
CA LYS A 113 -28.49 49.10 -26.74
C LYS A 113 -29.96 49.05 -26.35
N ARG A 114 -30.39 50.20 -25.82
CA ARG A 114 -31.76 50.65 -25.65
C ARG A 114 -32.58 50.36 -26.91
N THR A 115 -33.58 49.48 -26.78
CA THR A 115 -34.76 49.49 -27.65
C THR A 115 -35.96 49.25 -26.76
N GLU A 116 -36.78 50.29 -26.59
CA GLU A 116 -38.13 50.18 -26.06
C GLU A 116 -38.91 49.20 -26.92
N LYS A 117 -39.40 48.11 -26.34
CA LYS A 117 -40.55 47.38 -26.84
C LYS A 117 -41.24 46.67 -25.68
N MET A 118 -42.43 47.16 -25.38
CA MET A 118 -43.59 46.43 -24.88
C MET A 118 -43.33 45.46 -23.73
N VAL A 119 -43.68 45.91 -22.52
CA VAL A 119 -44.06 45.04 -21.41
C VAL A 119 -45.14 44.09 -21.95
N THR A 120 -44.70 42.90 -22.35
CA THR A 120 -45.58 41.75 -22.47
C THR A 120 -45.44 41.08 -21.13
N ASP A 121 -46.46 41.25 -20.30
CA ASP A 121 -46.67 40.53 -19.05
C ASP A 121 -46.76 39.03 -19.38
N SER A 122 -45.58 38.43 -19.58
CA SER A 122 -45.44 36.99 -19.71
C SER A 122 -45.39 36.46 -18.29
N ARG A 123 -46.57 36.32 -17.68
CA ARG A 123 -46.82 35.15 -16.86
C ARG A 123 -46.38 33.97 -17.71
N GLU A 124 -45.14 33.49 -17.51
CA GLU A 124 -44.71 32.18 -17.98
C GLU A 124 -45.51 31.17 -17.16
N SER A 125 -46.78 31.05 -17.51
CA SER A 125 -47.60 29.89 -17.20
C SER A 125 -46.85 28.73 -17.83
N LEU A 126 -46.44 27.79 -16.98
CA LEU A 126 -45.87 26.51 -17.40
C LEU A 126 -46.55 26.02 -18.68
N LEU A 127 -45.73 25.65 -19.66
CA LEU A 127 -46.21 25.05 -20.89
C LEU A 127 -47.04 23.80 -20.53
N PRO A 128 -48.09 23.45 -21.29
CA PRO A 128 -48.88 22.25 -21.04
C PRO A 128 -48.03 20.99 -20.85
N GLN A 129 -46.95 20.88 -21.63
CA GLN A 129 -45.93 19.82 -21.54
C GLN A 129 -45.18 19.80 -20.20
N GLU A 130 -44.88 20.97 -19.61
CA GLU A 130 -44.21 21.05 -18.31
C GLU A 130 -45.15 20.70 -17.16
N LYS A 131 -46.44 21.05 -17.27
CA LYS A 131 -47.45 20.62 -16.29
C LYS A 131 -47.67 19.10 -16.35
N GLU A 132 -47.75 18.55 -17.55
CA GLU A 132 -47.88 17.11 -17.78
C GLU A 132 -46.67 16.36 -17.22
N MET A 133 -45.46 16.86 -17.48
CA MET A 133 -44.21 16.31 -16.96
C MET A 133 -44.10 16.40 -15.44
N LEU A 134 -44.65 17.44 -14.79
CA LEU A 134 -44.72 17.51 -13.32
C LEU A 134 -45.70 16.50 -12.72
N SER A 135 -46.81 16.21 -13.42
CA SER A 135 -47.83 15.24 -12.97
C SER A 135 -47.54 13.78 -13.34
N HIS A 136 -46.63 13.54 -14.27
CA HIS A 136 -46.26 12.19 -14.72
C HIS A 136 -45.67 11.36 -13.58
N GLU A 137 -46.16 10.12 -13.40
CA GLU A 137 -45.63 9.18 -12.40
C GLU A 137 -44.87 8.06 -13.11
N VAL A 138 -43.63 7.84 -12.68
CA VAL A 138 -42.77 6.76 -13.15
C VAL A 138 -42.80 5.65 -12.12
N THR A 139 -43.02 4.42 -12.57
CA THR A 139 -42.87 3.22 -11.75
C THR A 139 -41.68 2.40 -12.23
N VAL A 140 -40.94 1.82 -11.28
CA VAL A 140 -39.80 0.95 -11.60
C VAL A 140 -40.13 -0.49 -11.19
N PRO A 141 -40.06 -1.45 -12.13
CA PRO A 141 -40.24 -2.86 -11.79
C PRO A 141 -39.13 -3.36 -10.85
N LEU A 142 -39.48 -4.27 -9.94
CA LEU A 142 -38.53 -4.95 -9.06
C LEU A 142 -37.51 -5.82 -9.82
N ASP A 143 -37.90 -6.33 -10.99
CA ASP A 143 -37.11 -7.22 -11.84
C ASP A 143 -36.44 -6.49 -13.02
N ARG A 144 -36.26 -5.16 -12.92
CA ARG A 144 -35.65 -4.35 -13.98
C ARG A 144 -34.30 -4.95 -14.42
N ALA A 145 -34.04 -4.94 -15.72
CA ALA A 145 -32.72 -5.26 -16.24
C ALA A 145 -31.77 -4.06 -16.02
N PRO A 146 -30.46 -4.29 -15.89
CA PRO A 146 -29.50 -3.20 -15.88
C PRO A 146 -29.46 -2.48 -17.23
N ASP A 147 -29.36 -1.17 -17.18
CA ASP A 147 -29.22 -0.30 -18.34
C ASP A 147 -27.85 -0.50 -19.01
N SER A 148 -27.66 -0.01 -20.24
CA SER A 148 -26.41 -0.23 -21.00
C SER A 148 -25.14 0.20 -20.25
N GLY A 149 -25.16 1.37 -19.61
CA GLY A 149 -24.05 1.85 -18.79
C GLY A 149 -23.84 1.04 -17.50
N GLU A 150 -24.92 0.56 -16.88
CA GLU A 150 -24.82 -0.33 -15.72
C GLU A 150 -24.24 -1.69 -16.11
N GLN A 151 -24.63 -2.24 -17.27
CA GLN A 151 -24.09 -3.50 -17.79
C GLN A 151 -22.60 -3.41 -18.11
N GLU A 152 -22.13 -2.28 -18.63
CA GLU A 152 -20.69 -2.07 -18.89
C GLU A 152 -19.89 -2.13 -17.59
N ILE A 153 -20.34 -1.43 -16.55
CA ILE A 153 -19.67 -1.42 -15.24
C ILE A 153 -19.78 -2.79 -14.55
N LEU A 154 -20.95 -3.44 -14.60
CA LEU A 154 -21.15 -4.76 -14.01
C LEU A 154 -20.39 -5.87 -14.75
N GLY A 155 -20.22 -5.75 -16.07
CA GLY A 155 -19.55 -6.72 -16.92
C GLY A 155 -18.03 -6.57 -17.01
N ARG A 156 -17.46 -5.41 -16.66
CA ARG A 156 -16.00 -5.22 -16.74
C ARG A 156 -15.26 -6.14 -15.76
N SER A 157 -14.11 -6.62 -16.20
CA SER A 157 -13.15 -7.37 -15.39
C SER A 157 -11.86 -6.58 -15.26
N VAL A 158 -11.33 -6.51 -14.05
CA VAL A 158 -10.08 -5.83 -13.77
C VAL A 158 -8.98 -6.87 -13.53
N SER A 159 -7.89 -6.77 -14.28
CA SER A 159 -6.68 -7.51 -13.97
C SER A 159 -5.93 -6.81 -12.85
N PHE A 160 -5.75 -7.47 -11.73
CA PHE A 160 -4.76 -7.08 -10.73
C PHE A 160 -3.62 -8.08 -10.81
N GLN A 161 -2.42 -7.59 -11.10
CA GLN A 161 -1.24 -8.42 -11.04
C GLN A 161 -0.87 -8.59 -9.58
N THR A 162 -0.80 -9.84 -9.14
CA THR A 162 0.05 -10.18 -8.00
C THR A 162 1.44 -9.70 -8.40
N GLY A 163 2.04 -8.74 -7.70
CA GLY A 163 3.38 -8.19 -8.01
C GLY A 163 4.50 -9.22 -7.79
N TRP A 164 4.16 -10.50 -7.88
CA TRP A 164 4.84 -11.69 -7.41
C TRP A 164 5.39 -12.46 -8.59
N THR A 165 6.69 -12.35 -8.81
CA THR A 165 7.44 -13.31 -9.63
C THR A 165 8.29 -14.19 -8.71
N GLU A 166 7.97 -15.49 -8.64
CA GLU A 166 8.87 -16.54 -8.12
C GLU A 166 10.04 -16.75 -9.09
N LYS A 167 10.78 -15.67 -9.36
CA LYS A 167 11.97 -15.69 -10.21
C LYS A 167 13.17 -15.46 -9.33
N LEU A 168 14.19 -16.29 -9.53
CA LEU A 168 15.48 -16.05 -8.91
C LEU A 168 16.05 -14.73 -9.46
N PRO A 169 16.75 -13.96 -8.62
CA PRO A 169 17.35 -12.68 -9.04
C PRO A 169 18.42 -12.85 -10.12
N SER A 170 18.95 -14.07 -10.25
CA SER A 170 19.93 -14.48 -11.26
C SER A 170 19.77 -15.96 -11.57
N ALA A 171 20.25 -16.39 -12.73
CA ALA A 171 20.30 -17.79 -13.09
C ALA A 171 21.10 -18.61 -12.04
N VAL A 172 20.72 -19.87 -11.88
CA VAL A 172 21.49 -20.81 -11.05
C VAL A 172 22.80 -21.12 -11.76
N TRP A 173 23.91 -21.04 -11.02
CA TRP A 173 25.21 -21.35 -11.58
C TRP A 173 25.34 -22.84 -11.89
N THR A 174 26.01 -23.17 -13.00
CA THR A 174 26.46 -24.53 -13.27
C THR A 174 27.78 -24.82 -12.55
N LEU A 175 28.14 -26.10 -12.42
CA LEU A 175 29.44 -26.48 -11.87
C LEU A 175 30.59 -25.88 -12.67
N GLU A 176 30.48 -25.87 -14.00
CA GLU A 176 31.49 -25.32 -14.91
C GLU A 176 31.68 -23.82 -14.69
N GLN A 177 30.59 -23.08 -14.50
CA GLN A 177 30.64 -21.65 -14.17
C GLN A 177 31.30 -21.41 -12.81
N TYR A 178 31.00 -22.24 -11.81
CA TYR A 178 31.62 -22.14 -10.49
C TYR A 178 33.14 -22.45 -10.54
N GLN A 179 33.53 -23.50 -11.25
CA GLN A 179 34.94 -23.86 -11.44
C GLN A 179 35.70 -22.77 -12.22
N LYS A 180 35.08 -22.24 -13.27
CA LYS A 180 35.62 -21.13 -14.05
C LYS A 180 35.83 -19.90 -13.17
N MET A 181 34.83 -19.53 -12.36
CA MET A 181 34.96 -18.42 -11.41
C MET A 181 36.15 -18.62 -10.47
N ILE A 182 36.32 -19.82 -9.88
CA ILE A 182 37.49 -20.11 -9.03
C ILE A 182 38.80 -19.92 -9.81
N ALA A 183 38.89 -20.47 -11.02
CA ALA A 183 40.09 -20.38 -11.84
C ALA A 183 40.43 -18.92 -12.22
N ASP A 184 39.41 -18.14 -12.60
CA ASP A 184 39.56 -16.72 -12.94
C ASP A 184 40.02 -15.91 -11.71
N GLN A 185 39.52 -16.22 -10.51
CA GLN A 185 39.95 -15.59 -9.26
C GLN A 185 41.37 -16.01 -8.85
N GLU A 186 41.74 -17.28 -9.00
CA GLU A 186 43.11 -17.78 -8.78
C GLU A 186 44.12 -17.06 -9.68
N ALA A 187 43.75 -16.86 -10.96
CA ALA A 187 44.57 -16.14 -11.93
C ALA A 187 44.69 -14.64 -11.58
N PHE A 188 43.57 -14.00 -11.23
CA PHE A 188 43.52 -12.59 -10.88
C PHE A 188 44.37 -12.26 -9.64
N TYR A 189 44.20 -13.01 -8.55
CA TYR A 189 44.95 -12.80 -7.31
C TYR A 189 46.32 -13.47 -7.28
N LYS A 190 46.68 -14.24 -8.32
CA LYS A 190 47.91 -15.04 -8.39
C LYS A 190 48.10 -15.95 -7.18
N MET A 191 46.99 -16.48 -6.65
CA MET A 191 46.95 -17.32 -5.46
C MET A 191 46.16 -18.59 -5.76
N PRO A 192 46.82 -19.71 -6.11
CA PRO A 192 46.13 -20.97 -6.38
C PRO A 192 45.66 -21.63 -5.09
N PHE A 193 44.44 -22.15 -5.09
CA PHE A 193 43.97 -23.04 -4.05
C PHE A 193 44.54 -24.45 -4.22
N ALA A 194 44.79 -25.09 -3.08
CA ALA A 194 45.15 -26.51 -3.06
C ALA A 194 44.05 -27.35 -3.72
N ARG A 195 44.45 -28.38 -4.47
CA ARG A 195 43.50 -29.27 -5.17
C ARG A 195 42.50 -29.94 -4.22
N SER A 196 42.94 -30.29 -3.00
CA SER A 196 42.06 -30.84 -1.95
C SER A 196 41.01 -29.83 -1.49
N TYR A 197 41.36 -28.55 -1.42
CA TYR A 197 40.42 -27.47 -1.09
C TYR A 197 39.36 -27.30 -2.18
N LYS A 198 39.79 -27.23 -3.44
CA LYS A 198 38.89 -27.14 -4.61
C LYS A 198 37.89 -28.30 -4.67
N LYS A 199 38.35 -29.55 -4.44
CA LYS A 199 37.44 -30.71 -4.36
C LYS A 199 36.37 -30.57 -3.28
N LYS A 200 36.72 -30.02 -2.10
CA LYS A 200 35.75 -29.79 -1.03
C LYS A 200 34.76 -28.68 -1.40
N LEU A 201 35.22 -27.60 -2.03
CA LEU A 201 34.36 -26.54 -2.54
C LEU A 201 33.37 -27.07 -3.60
N GLU A 202 33.84 -27.86 -4.56
CA GLU A 202 32.98 -28.50 -5.57
C GLU A 202 31.97 -29.46 -4.94
N GLY A 203 32.39 -30.22 -3.92
CA GLY A 203 31.50 -31.09 -3.16
C GLY A 203 30.39 -30.32 -2.46
N LEU A 204 30.73 -29.21 -1.79
CA LEU A 204 29.77 -28.32 -1.15
C LEU A 204 28.81 -27.70 -2.18
N PHE A 205 29.33 -27.23 -3.31
CA PHE A 205 28.54 -26.66 -4.41
C PHE A 205 27.52 -27.68 -4.96
N LYS A 206 27.98 -28.89 -5.30
CA LYS A 206 27.09 -29.94 -5.83
C LYS A 206 26.01 -30.36 -4.84
N THR A 207 26.39 -30.57 -3.59
CA THR A 207 25.47 -31.12 -2.58
C THR A 207 24.50 -30.09 -2.03
N LYS A 208 24.93 -28.83 -1.87
CA LYS A 208 24.13 -27.78 -1.22
C LYS A 208 23.62 -26.76 -2.22
N TYR A 209 24.47 -26.15 -3.03
CA TYR A 209 24.03 -25.09 -3.95
C TYR A 209 23.14 -25.62 -5.08
N LEU A 210 23.52 -26.71 -5.75
CA LEU A 210 22.66 -27.33 -6.76
C LEU A 210 21.45 -28.04 -6.15
N GLY A 211 21.63 -28.68 -4.99
CA GLY A 211 20.50 -29.25 -4.24
C GLY A 211 19.45 -28.22 -3.86
N ALA A 212 19.86 -26.98 -3.55
CA ALA A 212 18.95 -25.86 -3.32
C ALA A 212 18.16 -25.48 -4.57
N ALA A 213 18.81 -25.47 -5.74
CA ALA A 213 18.13 -25.22 -7.00
C ALA A 213 17.09 -26.31 -7.32
N ASP A 214 17.42 -27.58 -7.08
CA ASP A 214 16.47 -28.69 -7.23
C ASP A 214 15.27 -28.55 -6.28
N ALA A 215 15.51 -28.16 -5.02
CA ALA A 215 14.44 -27.90 -4.06
C ALA A 215 13.55 -26.73 -4.50
N PHE A 216 14.13 -25.66 -5.04
CA PHE A 216 13.40 -24.51 -5.57
C PHE A 216 12.51 -24.90 -6.75
N VAL A 217 13.03 -25.67 -7.71
CA VAL A 217 12.25 -26.17 -8.86
C VAL A 217 11.07 -27.04 -8.42
N LYS A 218 11.20 -27.76 -7.30
CA LYS A 218 10.12 -28.56 -6.69
C LYS A 218 9.12 -27.71 -5.87
N GLY A 219 9.33 -26.41 -5.75
CA GLY A 219 8.49 -25.51 -4.95
C GLY A 219 8.78 -25.53 -3.44
N ASP A 220 9.85 -26.20 -3.00
CA ASP A 220 10.29 -26.18 -1.60
C ASP A 220 11.19 -24.95 -1.33
N VAL A 221 10.54 -23.80 -1.19
CA VAL A 221 11.22 -22.49 -0.97
C VAL A 221 12.05 -22.49 0.32
N LEU A 222 11.54 -23.10 1.39
CA LEU A 222 12.22 -23.13 2.68
C LEU A 222 13.43 -24.06 2.65
N GLY A 223 13.30 -25.25 2.05
CA GLY A 223 14.40 -26.17 1.82
C GLY A 223 15.47 -25.57 0.92
N ALA A 224 15.07 -24.91 -0.18
CA ALA A 224 15.99 -24.22 -1.09
C ALA A 224 16.79 -23.13 -0.38
N ARG A 225 16.12 -22.26 0.39
CA ARG A 225 16.78 -21.25 1.21
C ARG A 225 17.82 -21.86 2.14
N ASN A 226 17.44 -22.88 2.90
CA ASN A 226 18.31 -23.50 3.88
C ASN A 226 19.54 -24.14 3.22
N LEU A 227 19.37 -24.80 2.07
CA LEU A 227 20.48 -25.39 1.32
C LEU A 227 21.40 -24.32 0.70
N TRP A 228 20.87 -23.18 0.23
CA TRP A 228 21.72 -22.05 -0.20
C TRP A 228 22.51 -21.45 0.96
N VAL A 229 21.92 -21.30 2.14
CA VAL A 229 22.64 -20.89 3.35
C VAL A 229 23.76 -21.88 3.68
N GLU A 230 23.47 -23.18 3.64
CA GLU A 230 24.47 -24.23 3.88
C GLU A 230 25.60 -24.24 2.84
N SER A 231 25.35 -23.80 1.61
CA SER A 231 26.38 -23.69 0.59
C SER A 231 27.45 -22.63 0.88
N LEU A 232 27.21 -21.75 1.86
CA LEU A 232 28.16 -20.76 2.36
C LEU A 232 29.05 -21.27 3.51
N ALA A 233 28.85 -22.51 3.97
CA ALA A 233 29.68 -23.15 4.99
C ALA A 233 31.00 -23.67 4.38
N PHE A 234 31.83 -22.74 3.90
CA PHE A 234 33.05 -23.09 3.20
C PHE A 234 34.01 -23.90 4.09
N PRO A 235 34.70 -24.91 3.54
CA PRO A 235 35.78 -25.57 4.25
C PRO A 235 36.86 -24.53 4.62
N LEU A 236 37.57 -24.79 5.73
CA LEU A 236 38.71 -23.98 6.12
C LEU A 236 39.84 -24.12 5.10
N TYR A 237 40.26 -22.99 4.54
CA TYR A 237 41.39 -22.90 3.62
C TYR A 237 42.73 -23.04 4.34
N SER A 238 42.79 -22.53 5.56
CA SER A 238 43.98 -22.52 6.42
C SER A 238 43.53 -22.65 7.88
N THR A 239 44.39 -23.19 8.74
CA THR A 239 44.19 -23.21 10.19
C THR A 239 44.16 -21.80 10.78
N ASP A 240 44.85 -20.86 10.15
CA ASP A 240 44.71 -19.43 10.42
C ASP A 240 43.40 -18.88 9.81
N LEU A 241 42.44 -18.56 10.69
CA LEU A 241 41.15 -17.99 10.32
C LEU A 241 41.27 -16.64 9.61
N LYS A 242 42.28 -15.81 9.96
CA LYS A 242 42.49 -14.53 9.27
C LYS A 242 42.89 -14.77 7.83
N LYS A 243 43.74 -15.76 7.57
CA LYS A 243 44.15 -16.17 6.22
C LYS A 243 42.99 -16.78 5.43
N HIS A 244 42.13 -17.57 6.08
CA HIS A 244 40.92 -18.07 5.45
C HIS A 244 40.01 -16.91 5.00
N ARG A 245 39.73 -15.95 5.87
CA ARG A 245 38.88 -14.79 5.55
C ARG A 245 39.50 -13.91 4.48
N ALA A 246 40.77 -13.55 4.63
CA ALA A 246 41.45 -12.64 3.71
C ALA A 246 41.59 -13.19 2.29
N ILE A 247 41.72 -14.52 2.14
CA ILE A 247 42.00 -15.15 0.85
C ILE A 247 40.77 -15.87 0.32
N ALA A 248 40.21 -16.84 1.07
CA ALA A 248 39.12 -17.67 0.57
C ALA A 248 37.81 -16.89 0.43
N LEU A 249 37.40 -16.12 1.43
CA LEU A 249 36.16 -15.34 1.33
C LEU A 249 36.25 -14.21 0.30
N THR A 250 37.44 -13.62 0.15
CA THR A 250 37.69 -12.60 -0.89
C THR A 250 37.56 -13.19 -2.29
N MET A 251 38.20 -14.34 -2.55
CA MET A 251 38.16 -15.00 -3.86
C MET A 251 36.77 -15.59 -4.17
N LEU A 252 36.04 -16.07 -3.18
CA LEU A 252 34.69 -16.63 -3.36
C LEU A 252 33.59 -15.57 -3.39
N ARG A 253 33.93 -14.28 -3.29
CA ARG A 253 32.97 -13.18 -3.15
C ARG A 253 31.91 -13.10 -4.25
N PRO A 254 32.23 -13.33 -5.54
CA PRO A 254 31.18 -13.36 -6.58
C PRO A 254 30.09 -14.39 -6.29
N PHE A 255 30.48 -15.58 -5.83
CA PHE A 255 29.55 -16.65 -5.48
C PHE A 255 28.78 -16.36 -4.18
N ILE A 256 29.45 -15.78 -3.19
CA ILE A 256 28.83 -15.35 -1.92
C ILE A 256 27.71 -14.34 -2.20
N ASN A 257 27.99 -13.31 -3.01
CA ASN A 257 27.01 -12.28 -3.33
C ASN A 257 25.79 -12.86 -4.06
N ASP A 258 26.00 -13.72 -5.06
CA ASP A 258 24.93 -14.41 -5.78
C ASP A 258 24.03 -15.23 -4.83
N THR A 259 24.66 -15.98 -3.93
CA THR A 259 23.96 -16.84 -2.97
C THR A 259 23.18 -16.01 -1.96
N LEU A 260 23.76 -14.92 -1.43
CA LEU A 260 23.05 -14.02 -0.51
C LEU A 260 21.83 -13.36 -1.17
N SER A 261 21.94 -12.94 -2.43
CA SER A 261 20.80 -12.41 -3.18
C SER A 261 19.68 -13.44 -3.34
N LYS A 262 20.02 -14.71 -3.62
CA LYS A 262 19.04 -15.81 -3.67
C LYS A 262 18.40 -16.08 -2.31
N VAL A 263 19.18 -16.11 -1.22
CA VAL A 263 18.65 -16.27 0.15
C VAL A 263 17.70 -15.13 0.51
N SER A 264 18.05 -13.89 0.17
CA SER A 264 17.18 -12.71 0.36
C SER A 264 15.85 -12.87 -0.37
N ALA A 265 15.89 -13.26 -1.64
CA ALA A 265 14.69 -13.51 -2.44
C ALA A 265 13.81 -14.62 -1.83
N MET A 266 14.42 -15.69 -1.28
CA MET A 266 13.66 -16.75 -0.62
C MET A 266 13.06 -16.31 0.71
N ASN A 267 13.78 -15.53 1.51
CA ASN A 267 13.23 -14.96 2.75
C ASN A 267 11.98 -14.14 2.44
N GLN A 268 12.03 -13.31 1.40
CA GLN A 268 10.86 -12.55 0.94
C GLN A 268 9.74 -13.50 0.49
N SER A 269 10.05 -14.47 -0.37
CA SER A 269 9.05 -15.44 -0.85
C SER A 269 8.36 -16.24 0.28
N VAL A 270 9.07 -16.57 1.35
CA VAL A 270 8.48 -17.26 2.52
C VAL A 270 7.52 -16.33 3.27
N LEU A 271 7.92 -15.08 3.53
CA LEU A 271 7.09 -14.08 4.20
C LEU A 271 5.79 -13.81 3.43
N ASP A 272 5.88 -13.77 2.11
CA ASP A 272 4.74 -13.41 1.29
C ASP A 272 3.85 -14.58 0.87
N ARG A 273 4.19 -15.81 1.26
CA ARG A 273 3.38 -17.00 0.96
C ARG A 273 1.95 -16.88 1.49
N GLY A 274 1.76 -16.31 2.69
CA GLY A 274 0.43 -16.07 3.25
C GLY A 274 -0.36 -15.00 2.47
N LYS A 275 0.32 -13.95 2.01
CA LYS A 275 -0.28 -12.91 1.17
C LYS A 275 -0.68 -13.48 -0.19
N LYS A 276 0.15 -14.33 -0.79
CA LYS A 276 -0.15 -15.06 -2.03
C LYS A 276 -1.45 -15.86 -1.91
N SER A 277 -1.62 -16.65 -0.85
CA SER A 277 -2.85 -17.43 -0.69
C SER A 277 -4.10 -16.54 -0.58
N ARG A 278 -3.97 -15.38 0.07
CA ARG A 278 -5.06 -14.40 0.20
C ARG A 278 -5.36 -13.70 -1.13
N GLU A 279 -4.33 -13.28 -1.88
CA GLU A 279 -4.49 -12.70 -3.22
C GLU A 279 -5.13 -13.69 -4.21
N GLN A 280 -4.75 -14.97 -4.16
CA GLN A 280 -5.39 -16.03 -4.97
C GLN A 280 -6.85 -16.25 -4.57
N ALA A 281 -7.15 -16.29 -3.27
CA ALA A 281 -8.52 -16.38 -2.78
C ALA A 281 -9.37 -15.18 -3.24
N LEU A 282 -8.81 -13.97 -3.18
CA LEU A 282 -9.45 -12.74 -3.64
C LEU A 282 -9.74 -12.80 -5.16
N SER A 283 -8.83 -13.34 -5.96
CA SER A 283 -9.06 -13.56 -7.39
C SER A 283 -10.19 -14.55 -7.67
N MET A 284 -10.30 -15.63 -6.89
CA MET A 284 -11.39 -16.58 -7.04
C MET A 284 -12.73 -15.98 -6.61
N GLU A 285 -12.76 -15.23 -5.50
CA GLU A 285 -13.98 -14.52 -5.05
C GLU A 285 -14.41 -13.45 -6.07
N TYR A 286 -13.47 -12.76 -6.72
CA TYR A 286 -13.79 -11.81 -7.79
C TYR A 286 -14.45 -12.50 -9.01
N GLN A 287 -13.95 -13.67 -9.40
CA GLN A 287 -14.56 -14.46 -10.48
C GLN A 287 -15.97 -14.96 -10.09
N LYS A 288 -16.13 -15.38 -8.83
CA LYS A 288 -17.44 -15.77 -8.29
C LYS A 288 -18.42 -14.60 -8.27
N LEU A 289 -17.97 -13.38 -7.93
CA LEU A 289 -18.77 -12.17 -8.00
C LEU A 289 -19.33 -11.95 -9.43
N ALA A 290 -18.49 -12.09 -10.46
CA ALA A 290 -18.95 -11.99 -11.85
C ALA A 290 -20.06 -13.01 -12.17
N GLY A 291 -19.94 -14.24 -11.64
CA GLY A 291 -20.98 -15.27 -11.76
C GLY A 291 -22.29 -14.91 -11.07
N LEU A 292 -22.23 -14.34 -9.85
CA LEU A 292 -23.41 -13.88 -9.12
C LEU A 292 -24.12 -12.73 -9.83
N ILE A 293 -23.35 -11.79 -10.39
CA ILE A 293 -23.87 -10.67 -11.20
C ILE A 293 -24.56 -11.20 -12.46
N ALA A 294 -23.94 -12.15 -13.17
CA ALA A 294 -24.54 -12.77 -14.36
C ALA A 294 -25.86 -13.51 -14.04
N GLN A 295 -25.96 -14.11 -12.85
CA GLN A 295 -27.17 -14.78 -12.35
C GLN A 295 -28.18 -13.82 -11.70
N ARG A 296 -27.91 -12.51 -11.66
CA ARG A 296 -28.75 -11.48 -11.01
C ARG A 296 -29.01 -11.74 -9.52
N LYS A 297 -28.08 -12.42 -8.84
CA LYS A 297 -28.18 -12.71 -7.40
C LYS A 297 -27.65 -11.52 -6.58
N TRP A 298 -28.38 -10.40 -6.63
CA TRP A 298 -27.95 -9.11 -6.07
C TRP A 298 -27.59 -9.15 -4.57
N PRO A 299 -28.38 -9.79 -3.68
CA PRO A 299 -28.04 -9.81 -2.25
C PRO A 299 -26.75 -10.59 -1.95
N GLU A 300 -26.53 -11.69 -2.67
CA GLU A 300 -25.32 -12.52 -2.54
C GLU A 300 -24.10 -11.76 -3.07
N ALA A 301 -24.25 -11.07 -4.21
CA ALA A 301 -23.20 -10.24 -4.79
C ALA A 301 -22.77 -9.11 -3.84
N LEU A 302 -23.71 -8.42 -3.19
CA LEU A 302 -23.40 -7.38 -2.19
C LEU A 302 -22.64 -7.94 -0.99
N THR A 303 -23.00 -9.14 -0.54
CA THR A 303 -22.31 -9.81 0.56
C THR A 303 -20.87 -10.13 0.21
N VAL A 304 -20.62 -10.66 -1.00
CA VAL A 304 -19.28 -10.93 -1.51
C VAL A 304 -18.47 -9.64 -1.67
N ILE A 305 -19.06 -8.58 -2.24
CA ILE A 305 -18.39 -7.28 -2.38
C ILE A 305 -17.96 -6.73 -1.02
N ALA A 306 -18.83 -6.76 -0.01
CA ALA A 306 -18.51 -6.28 1.32
C ALA A 306 -17.32 -7.04 1.96
N GLN A 307 -17.29 -8.37 1.79
CA GLN A 307 -16.18 -9.21 2.26
C GLN A 307 -14.88 -8.90 1.51
N MET A 308 -14.95 -8.75 0.19
CA MET A 308 -13.77 -8.43 -0.63
C MET A 308 -13.19 -7.05 -0.31
N ILE A 309 -14.02 -6.04 -0.03
CA ILE A 309 -13.53 -4.70 0.37
C ILE A 309 -12.73 -4.80 1.68
N LEU A 310 -13.23 -5.54 2.68
CA LEU A 310 -12.51 -5.76 3.93
C LEU A 310 -11.18 -6.48 3.71
N GLU A 311 -11.17 -7.51 2.87
CA GLU A 311 -9.97 -8.28 2.53
C GLU A 311 -8.92 -7.42 1.82
N VAL A 312 -9.34 -6.56 0.87
CA VAL A 312 -8.46 -5.60 0.19
C VAL A 312 -7.85 -4.61 1.20
N ASP A 313 -8.65 -4.09 2.12
CA ASP A 313 -8.18 -3.16 3.15
C ASP A 313 -7.20 -3.84 4.12
N GLU A 314 -7.44 -5.10 4.50
CA GLU A 314 -6.51 -5.88 5.31
C GLU A 314 -5.19 -6.15 4.58
N LEU A 315 -5.23 -6.57 3.31
CA LEU A 315 -4.03 -6.80 2.51
C LEU A 315 -3.19 -5.53 2.37
N ARG A 316 -3.82 -4.36 2.24
CA ARG A 316 -3.13 -3.06 2.23
C ARG A 316 -2.55 -2.67 3.59
N LYS A 317 -3.28 -2.89 4.69
CA LYS A 317 -2.76 -2.61 6.04
C LYS A 317 -1.60 -3.53 6.40
N ASN A 318 -1.64 -4.77 5.94
CA ASN A 318 -0.59 -5.77 6.13
C ASN A 318 0.59 -5.63 5.13
N ALA A 319 0.62 -4.57 4.31
CA ALA A 319 1.79 -4.21 3.50
C ALA A 319 3.00 -3.79 4.35
N VAL A 320 2.78 -3.43 5.62
CA VAL A 320 3.85 -3.18 6.60
C VAL A 320 4.32 -4.53 7.16
N PRO A 321 5.60 -4.89 7.02
CA PRO A 321 6.09 -6.20 7.42
C PRO A 321 6.06 -6.35 8.94
N GLN A 322 5.24 -7.28 9.45
CA GLN A 322 5.15 -7.56 10.89
C GLN A 322 5.97 -8.78 11.34
N GLU A 323 6.28 -9.70 10.42
CA GLU A 323 6.92 -10.98 10.77
C GLU A 323 8.32 -11.09 10.13
N ALA A 324 9.28 -11.57 10.93
CA ALA A 324 10.59 -11.95 10.45
C ALA A 324 10.52 -13.33 9.76
N PRO A 325 11.39 -13.63 8.79
CA PRO A 325 11.42 -14.95 8.17
C PRO A 325 11.69 -16.05 9.21
N PRO A 326 11.33 -17.32 8.93
CA PRO A 326 11.70 -18.43 9.81
C PRO A 326 13.22 -18.48 10.02
N PRO A 327 13.71 -18.81 11.23
CA PRO A 327 15.15 -18.82 11.51
C PRO A 327 15.92 -19.74 10.54
N TYR A 328 17.21 -19.43 10.36
CA TYR A 328 18.12 -20.28 9.60
C TYR A 328 18.33 -21.66 10.26
N PRO A 329 18.74 -22.69 9.49
CA PRO A 329 18.96 -24.03 10.02
C PRO A 329 20.11 -24.06 11.05
N ALA A 330 20.18 -25.11 11.87
CA ALA A 330 21.23 -25.26 12.89
C ALA A 330 22.67 -25.24 12.30
N SER A 331 22.81 -25.64 11.03
CA SER A 331 24.03 -25.56 10.24
C SER A 331 24.54 -24.13 10.04
N PHE A 332 23.73 -23.10 10.28
CA PHE A 332 24.12 -21.69 10.24
C PHE A 332 25.35 -21.39 11.10
N GLY A 333 25.49 -22.03 12.27
CA GLY A 333 26.63 -21.84 13.16
C GLY A 333 27.98 -22.30 12.57
N THR A 334 27.96 -23.07 11.48
CA THR A 334 29.17 -23.54 10.79
C THR A 334 29.69 -22.57 9.72
N ILE A 335 28.91 -21.54 9.39
CA ILE A 335 29.27 -20.49 8.42
C ILE A 335 30.23 -19.51 9.09
N ASP A 336 31.17 -18.94 8.33
CA ASP A 336 32.08 -17.92 8.88
C ASP A 336 31.31 -16.68 9.39
N LEU A 337 31.77 -16.10 10.50
CA LEU A 337 31.15 -14.95 11.16
C LEU A 337 30.95 -13.75 10.22
N ASP A 338 31.85 -13.53 9.26
CA ASP A 338 31.75 -12.42 8.30
C ASP A 338 30.57 -12.60 7.32
N LEU A 339 30.09 -13.84 7.15
CA LEU A 339 28.91 -14.18 6.35
C LEU A 339 27.64 -14.34 7.20
N GLN A 340 27.77 -14.70 8.47
CA GLN A 340 26.63 -14.77 9.39
C GLN A 340 25.97 -13.40 9.54
N ARG A 341 26.75 -12.32 9.65
CA ARG A 341 26.21 -10.96 9.80
C ARG A 341 25.31 -10.54 8.62
N PRO A 342 25.75 -10.54 7.36
CA PRO A 342 24.87 -10.19 6.25
C PRO A 342 23.67 -11.13 6.14
N LEU A 343 23.81 -12.43 6.45
CA LEU A 343 22.66 -13.34 6.51
C LEU A 343 21.64 -12.92 7.56
N MET A 344 22.07 -12.53 8.76
CA MET A 344 21.17 -12.01 9.80
C MET A 344 20.53 -10.69 9.41
N ASP A 345 21.24 -9.82 8.69
CA ASP A 345 20.66 -8.57 8.18
C ASP A 345 19.51 -8.87 7.20
N LEU A 346 19.63 -9.93 6.37
CA LEU A 346 18.57 -10.42 5.46
C LEU A 346 17.34 -11.02 6.17
N MET A 347 17.39 -11.19 7.50
CA MET A 347 16.24 -11.61 8.32
C MET A 347 15.41 -10.41 8.78
N SER A 348 15.86 -9.19 8.50
CA SER A 348 15.12 -7.99 8.86
C SER A 348 13.83 -7.88 8.02
N PRO A 349 12.69 -7.54 8.64
CA PRO A 349 11.43 -7.37 7.93
C PRO A 349 11.60 -6.33 6.82
N SER A 350 11.39 -6.75 5.58
CA SER A 350 11.46 -5.91 4.39
C SER A 350 10.05 -5.65 3.85
N PRO A 351 9.75 -4.45 3.33
CA PRO A 351 8.43 -4.17 2.79
C PRO A 351 8.12 -5.14 1.65
N SER A 352 6.99 -5.83 1.75
CA SER A 352 6.53 -6.75 0.72
C SER A 352 6.11 -5.97 -0.52
N SER A 353 6.44 -6.49 -1.70
CA SER A 353 5.83 -6.07 -2.96
C SER A 353 4.36 -6.53 -2.96
N THR A 354 3.44 -5.69 -2.49
CA THR A 354 2.00 -5.99 -2.56
C THR A 354 1.47 -5.74 -3.96
N ALA A 355 0.53 -6.57 -4.42
CA ALA A 355 -0.26 -6.30 -5.62
C ALA A 355 -0.86 -4.88 -5.58
N ASP A 356 -0.94 -4.22 -6.74
CA ASP A 356 -1.76 -3.01 -6.85
C ASP A 356 -3.23 -3.40 -6.84
N LEU A 357 -3.86 -3.29 -5.66
CA LEU A 357 -5.27 -3.58 -5.44
C LEU A 357 -6.17 -2.35 -5.67
N GLN A 358 -5.63 -1.21 -6.09
CA GLN A 358 -6.42 0.01 -6.34
C GLN A 358 -7.47 -0.15 -7.44
N PRO A 359 -7.13 -0.75 -8.60
CA PRO A 359 -8.11 -1.00 -9.65
C PRO A 359 -9.27 -1.89 -9.18
N LEU A 360 -8.96 -2.94 -8.40
CA LEU A 360 -9.98 -3.84 -7.85
C LEU A 360 -10.89 -3.13 -6.84
N GLN A 361 -10.32 -2.31 -5.94
CA GLN A 361 -11.12 -1.60 -4.95
C GLN A 361 -12.11 -0.64 -5.60
N GLN A 362 -11.64 0.15 -6.57
CA GLN A 362 -12.50 1.08 -7.30
C GLN A 362 -13.62 0.31 -8.02
N ASP A 363 -13.28 -0.84 -8.61
CA ASP A 363 -14.26 -1.68 -9.28
C ASP A 363 -15.34 -2.23 -8.35
N LEU A 364 -14.95 -2.72 -7.18
CA LEU A 364 -15.88 -3.19 -6.16
C LEU A 364 -16.82 -2.08 -5.68
N VAL A 365 -16.33 -0.85 -5.49
CA VAL A 365 -17.16 0.29 -5.06
C VAL A 365 -18.20 0.63 -6.13
N GLU A 366 -17.78 0.78 -7.39
CA GLU A 366 -18.70 1.13 -8.47
C GLU A 366 -19.76 0.03 -8.72
N LYS A 367 -19.36 -1.25 -8.70
CA LYS A 367 -20.32 -2.36 -8.78
C LYS A 367 -21.27 -2.40 -7.58
N LYS A 368 -20.79 -2.07 -6.37
CA LYS A 368 -21.62 -2.01 -5.16
C LYS A 368 -22.75 -1.01 -5.32
N GLU A 369 -22.41 0.23 -5.70
CA GLU A 369 -23.37 1.34 -5.85
C GLU A 369 -24.48 0.97 -6.83
N ILE A 370 -24.13 0.34 -7.95
CA ILE A 370 -25.11 -0.12 -8.95
C ILE A 370 -25.98 -1.24 -8.39
N ILE A 371 -25.39 -2.29 -7.81
CA ILE A 371 -26.14 -3.46 -7.32
C ILE A 371 -27.08 -3.08 -6.17
N GLU A 372 -26.71 -2.12 -5.32
CA GLU A 372 -27.59 -1.62 -4.25
C GLU A 372 -28.93 -1.10 -4.81
N THR A 373 -28.92 -0.49 -6.00
CA THR A 373 -30.15 0.00 -6.66
C THR A 373 -31.12 -1.09 -7.09
N PHE A 374 -30.68 -2.34 -7.21
CA PHE A 374 -31.51 -3.49 -7.54
C PHE A 374 -32.09 -4.19 -6.29
N THR A 375 -31.74 -3.73 -5.09
CA THR A 375 -32.30 -4.31 -3.86
C THR A 375 -33.72 -3.79 -3.61
N GLU A 376 -34.59 -4.68 -3.13
CA GLU A 376 -35.97 -4.31 -2.79
C GLU A 376 -36.04 -3.19 -1.75
N ALA A 377 -35.13 -3.22 -0.76
CA ALA A 377 -35.05 -2.20 0.28
C ALA A 377 -34.75 -0.81 -0.30
N TYR A 378 -33.80 -0.73 -1.24
CA TYR A 378 -33.47 0.53 -1.92
C TYR A 378 -34.64 1.00 -2.78
N LEU A 379 -35.20 0.12 -3.63
CA LEU A 379 -36.31 0.48 -4.51
C LEU A 379 -37.53 0.99 -3.73
N LYS A 380 -37.89 0.36 -2.62
CA LYS A 380 -38.97 0.83 -1.74
C LYS A 380 -38.68 2.22 -1.17
N SER A 381 -37.46 2.44 -0.70
CA SER A 381 -37.03 3.74 -0.17
C SER A 381 -37.07 4.83 -1.25
N ALA A 382 -36.45 4.58 -2.41
CA ALA A 382 -36.41 5.52 -3.52
C ALA A 382 -37.81 5.86 -4.06
N THR A 383 -38.69 4.86 -4.18
CA THR A 383 -40.08 5.05 -4.60
C THR A 383 -40.86 5.88 -3.58
N ALA A 384 -40.67 5.64 -2.27
CA ALA A 384 -41.32 6.43 -1.23
C ALA A 384 -40.85 7.90 -1.23
N VAL A 385 -39.55 8.14 -1.42
CA VAL A 385 -38.99 9.49 -1.58
C VAL A 385 -39.58 10.19 -2.80
N TYR A 386 -39.65 9.48 -3.94
CA TYR A 386 -40.23 10.00 -5.17
C TYR A 386 -41.72 10.35 -5.02
N GLN A 387 -42.52 9.45 -4.43
CA GLN A 387 -43.94 9.69 -4.17
C GLN A 387 -44.17 10.85 -3.19
N SER A 388 -43.34 10.95 -2.16
CA SER A 388 -43.34 12.09 -1.23
C SER A 388 -43.06 13.40 -1.97
N ALA A 389 -42.07 13.41 -2.88
CA ALA A 389 -41.76 14.58 -3.69
C ALA A 389 -42.92 14.97 -4.64
N LEU A 390 -43.61 14.01 -5.25
CA LEU A 390 -44.83 14.27 -6.03
C LEU A 390 -45.96 14.85 -5.17
N GLY A 391 -46.05 14.47 -3.89
CA GLY A 391 -46.93 15.10 -2.91
C GLY A 391 -46.57 16.57 -2.68
N LEU A 392 -45.29 16.87 -2.44
CA LEU A 392 -44.79 18.23 -2.26
C LEU A 392 -45.03 19.13 -3.49
N ILE A 393 -44.95 18.57 -4.70
CA ILE A 393 -45.31 19.27 -5.95
C ILE A 393 -46.81 19.62 -5.94
N ARG A 394 -47.69 18.69 -5.56
CA ARG A 394 -49.14 18.96 -5.47
C ARG A 394 -49.45 20.05 -4.43
N ASP A 395 -48.71 20.05 -3.33
CA ASP A 395 -48.84 21.02 -2.24
C ASP A 395 -48.16 22.39 -2.53
N LYS A 396 -47.60 22.57 -3.74
CA LYS A 396 -46.88 23.78 -4.16
C LYS A 396 -45.62 24.10 -3.34
N LYS A 397 -45.04 23.11 -2.66
CA LYS A 397 -43.79 23.23 -1.89
C LYS A 397 -42.57 22.94 -2.78
N TRP A 398 -42.34 23.83 -3.74
CA TRP A 398 -41.39 23.61 -4.85
C TRP A 398 -39.94 23.36 -4.40
N GLN A 399 -39.49 24.08 -3.37
CA GLN A 399 -38.09 23.97 -2.91
C GLN A 399 -37.83 22.65 -2.16
N GLU A 400 -38.77 22.21 -1.33
CA GLU A 400 -38.70 20.91 -0.64
C GLU A 400 -38.80 19.75 -1.64
N ALA A 401 -39.68 19.86 -2.64
CA ALA A 401 -39.81 18.88 -3.72
C ALA A 401 -38.50 18.73 -4.51
N ALA A 402 -37.85 19.84 -4.87
CA ALA A 402 -36.58 19.80 -5.60
C ALA A 402 -35.45 19.15 -4.78
N GLN A 403 -35.42 19.38 -3.47
CA GLN A 403 -34.45 18.72 -2.58
C GLN A 403 -34.71 17.21 -2.48
N ALA A 404 -35.98 16.80 -2.31
CA ALA A 404 -36.35 15.39 -2.24
C ALA A 404 -36.01 14.65 -3.56
N LEU A 405 -36.37 15.22 -4.71
CA LEU A 405 -36.02 14.66 -6.02
C LEU A 405 -34.50 14.59 -6.24
N GLY A 406 -33.76 15.59 -5.78
CA GLY A 406 -32.30 15.64 -5.92
C GLY A 406 -31.55 14.58 -5.10
N SER A 407 -32.24 13.94 -4.14
CA SER A 407 -31.67 12.85 -3.33
C SER A 407 -31.78 11.47 -4.00
N ILE A 408 -32.53 11.35 -5.09
CA ILE A 408 -32.71 10.09 -5.83
C ILE A 408 -31.46 9.83 -6.68
N GLN A 409 -30.66 8.83 -6.29
CA GLN A 409 -29.43 8.47 -7.00
C GLN A 409 -29.64 7.41 -8.10
N GLY A 410 -30.76 6.71 -8.08
CA GLY A 410 -31.19 5.75 -9.09
C GLY A 410 -32.53 5.13 -8.69
N PRO A 411 -33.08 4.19 -9.47
CA PRO A 411 -32.76 3.77 -10.85
C PRO A 411 -32.74 4.92 -11.87
N GLN A 412 -32.05 4.75 -13.01
CA GLN A 412 -31.84 5.82 -14.00
C GLN A 412 -33.15 6.45 -14.50
N VAL A 413 -34.22 5.65 -14.65
CA VAL A 413 -35.55 6.15 -15.05
C VAL A 413 -36.12 7.14 -14.04
N LEU A 414 -36.01 6.85 -12.73
CA LEU A 414 -36.44 7.76 -11.67
C LEU A 414 -35.52 8.98 -11.58
N GLN A 415 -34.22 8.81 -11.80
CA GLN A 415 -33.26 9.90 -11.80
C GLN A 415 -33.50 10.88 -12.97
N GLN A 416 -33.73 10.38 -14.18
CA GLN A 416 -34.00 11.21 -15.36
C GLN A 416 -35.28 12.02 -15.19
N ASP A 417 -36.34 11.37 -14.72
CA ASP A 417 -37.60 12.04 -14.43
C ASP A 417 -37.45 13.08 -13.29
N ALA A 418 -36.75 12.73 -12.20
CA ALA A 418 -36.44 13.65 -11.11
C ALA A 418 -35.66 14.88 -11.59
N VAL A 419 -34.62 14.70 -12.41
CA VAL A 419 -33.84 15.81 -13.00
C VAL A 419 -34.72 16.69 -13.88
N GLY A 420 -35.58 16.07 -14.70
CA GLY A 420 -36.55 16.78 -15.52
C GLY A 420 -37.48 17.66 -14.69
N LYS A 421 -38.07 17.09 -13.62
CA LYS A 421 -38.95 17.83 -12.70
C LYS A 421 -38.19 18.93 -11.94
N ILE A 422 -36.97 18.68 -11.47
CA ILE A 422 -36.13 19.70 -10.81
C ILE A 422 -35.87 20.89 -11.74
N ALA A 423 -35.60 20.64 -13.02
CA ALA A 423 -35.37 21.71 -14.00
C ALA A 423 -36.61 22.61 -14.18
N ILE A 424 -37.82 22.02 -14.15
CA ILE A 424 -39.08 22.78 -14.20
C ILE A 424 -39.30 23.53 -12.88
N LEU A 425 -39.12 22.88 -11.72
CA LEU A 425 -39.28 23.51 -10.40
C LEU A 425 -38.32 24.68 -10.20
N GLY A 426 -37.11 24.60 -10.74
CA GLY A 426 -36.13 25.70 -10.72
C GLY A 426 -36.59 26.97 -11.45
N LYS A 427 -37.52 26.86 -12.42
CA LYS A 427 -38.18 28.02 -13.04
C LYS A 427 -39.26 28.62 -12.14
N MET A 428 -39.98 27.78 -11.38
CA MET A 428 -41.06 28.20 -10.49
C MET A 428 -40.55 28.86 -9.20
N VAL A 429 -39.41 28.41 -8.65
CA VAL A 429 -38.79 29.00 -7.44
C VAL A 429 -38.17 30.38 -7.71
N LYS A 430 -37.81 30.67 -8.98
CA LYS A 430 -37.25 31.97 -9.38
C LYS A 430 -38.32 33.05 -9.62
N GLN A 431 -39.61 32.71 -9.61
CA GLN A 431 -40.67 33.71 -9.63
C GLN A 431 -40.78 34.38 -8.25
N PRO A 432 -40.76 35.72 -8.15
CA PRO A 432 -41.03 36.39 -6.89
C PRO A 432 -42.43 35.98 -6.42
N GLN A 433 -42.55 35.56 -5.16
CA GLN A 433 -43.83 35.45 -4.50
C GLN A 433 -44.44 36.86 -4.39
N GLU A 434 -45.22 37.28 -5.38
CA GLU A 434 -46.10 38.43 -5.23
C GLU A 434 -47.49 37.99 -4.76
N SER A 435 -47.78 38.42 -3.54
CA SER A 435 -49.09 38.69 -2.93
C SER A 435 -50.04 37.51 -2.65
N THR A 436 -50.27 37.28 -1.36
CA THR A 436 -51.41 37.93 -0.65
C THR A 436 -50.98 38.39 0.72
#